data_AF-A0A7S2GH19-F1
#
_entry.id   AF-A0A7S2GH19-F1
#
_cell.length_a   1.000
_cell.length_b   1.000
_cell.length_c   1.000
_cell.angle_alpha   90.00
_cell.angle_beta   90.00
_cell.angle_gamma   90.00
#
_symmetry.space_group_name_H-M   'P 1'
#
loop_
_entity.id
_entity.type
_entity.pdbx_description
1 polymer ?
#
loop_
_entity_poly.entity_id
_entity_poly.type
_entity_poly.pdbx_seq_one_letter_code
_entity_poly.pdbx_strand_id
1 'polypeptide(L)'
;RYLQVGTFFKQPAHPIWVIASESHYSTLFALTAKVQSVDALSQIEERLLGAFNEFDQEGNGFISSEHLPTLVAALPQWQPPPIDELRAKLDPDGTSLIVWDSFHQVMMPYHPAAAELLNSAEGQLAAAPTAIELYHYNGLGAKGHAHKRALRKVDVLPGARPPGPPLSGLAAIISTRWKDPVVTHEGPPPSIN
;
A
#
# COMPACT_ATOMS: atom_id res chain seq x y z
N ARG A 1 -7.67 -12.10 -9.43
CA ARG A 1 -6.42 -12.89 -9.31
C ARG A 1 -5.19 -12.17 -9.89
N TYR A 2 -5.34 -11.08 -10.66
CA TYR A 2 -4.22 -10.25 -11.13
C TYR A 2 -4.53 -8.77 -10.85
N LEU A 3 -4.17 -8.30 -9.65
CA LEU A 3 -4.34 -6.89 -9.23
C LEU A 3 -3.00 -6.25 -8.84
N GLN A 4 -1.89 -6.83 -9.30
CA GLN A 4 -0.56 -6.28 -9.07
C GLN A 4 -0.18 -5.43 -10.28
N VAL A 5 0.10 -4.16 -10.01
CA VAL A 5 0.69 -3.21 -10.95
C VAL A 5 1.89 -2.57 -10.26
N GLY A 6 2.91 -2.18 -11.04
CA GLY A 6 4.08 -1.49 -10.50
C GLY A 6 3.69 -0.20 -9.78
N THR A 7 4.54 0.24 -8.84
CA THR A 7 4.35 1.47 -8.03
C THR A 7 4.09 2.71 -8.89
N PHE A 8 4.74 2.80 -10.06
CA PHE A 8 4.52 3.87 -11.03
C PHE A 8 3.05 4.03 -11.45
N PHE A 9 2.34 2.92 -11.70
CA PHE A 9 0.91 2.96 -12.05
C PHE A 9 0.02 3.20 -10.84
N LYS A 10 0.51 2.82 -9.66
CA LYS A 10 -0.18 3.16 -8.42
C LYS A 10 -0.14 4.65 -8.21
N GLN A 11 0.99 5.34 -8.45
CA GLN A 11 1.25 6.75 -8.16
C GLN A 11 1.42 7.66 -9.40
N PRO A 12 0.35 7.90 -10.19
CA PRO A 12 0.43 8.77 -11.36
C PRO A 12 0.60 10.24 -10.95
N ALA A 13 1.32 11.02 -11.78
CA ALA A 13 1.52 12.46 -11.58
C ALA A 13 0.19 13.25 -11.50
N HIS A 14 -0.82 12.81 -12.24
CA HIS A 14 -2.19 13.28 -12.10
C HIS A 14 -3.03 12.16 -11.48
N PRO A 15 -3.88 12.44 -10.48
CA PRO A 15 -4.65 11.41 -9.77
C PRO A 15 -5.83 10.91 -10.60
N ILE A 16 -5.53 10.27 -11.72
CA ILE A 16 -6.47 9.68 -12.65
C ILE A 16 -5.96 8.25 -12.91
N TRP A 17 -6.81 7.28 -12.61
CA TRP A 17 -6.55 5.86 -12.80
C TRP A 17 -7.62 5.28 -13.72
N VAL A 18 -7.17 4.53 -14.73
CA VAL A 18 -8.06 3.66 -15.49
C VAL A 18 -8.09 2.33 -14.78
N ILE A 19 -9.27 1.91 -14.35
CA ILE A 19 -9.49 0.63 -13.70
C ILE A 19 -10.37 -0.26 -14.60
N ALA A 20 -10.07 -1.54 -14.62
CA ALA A 20 -10.70 -2.50 -15.53
C ALA A 20 -11.28 -3.68 -14.75
N SER A 21 -12.43 -4.15 -15.22
CA SER A 21 -12.90 -5.51 -14.98
C SER A 21 -12.67 -6.36 -16.22
N GLU A 22 -13.17 -7.61 -16.21
CA GLU A 22 -13.13 -8.50 -17.38
C GLU A 22 -13.86 -7.92 -18.60
N SER A 23 -14.91 -7.13 -18.38
CA SER A 23 -15.81 -6.66 -19.46
C SER A 23 -15.86 -5.14 -19.62
N HIS A 24 -15.29 -4.36 -18.70
CA HIS A 24 -15.53 -2.91 -18.68
C HIS A 24 -14.34 -2.09 -18.15
N TYR A 25 -14.11 -0.92 -18.76
CA TYR A 25 -13.16 0.08 -18.27
C TYR A 25 -13.91 1.23 -17.62
N SER A 26 -13.39 1.70 -16.49
CA SER A 26 -13.92 2.87 -15.79
C SER A 26 -12.78 3.73 -15.25
N THR A 27 -13.10 4.98 -14.91
CA THR A 27 -12.12 5.94 -14.42
C THR A 27 -12.32 6.18 -12.94
N LEU A 28 -11.25 6.07 -12.16
CA LEU A 28 -11.19 6.53 -10.78
C LEU A 28 -10.31 7.78 -10.75
N PHE A 29 -10.69 8.86 -10.08
CA PHE A 29 -9.87 10.06 -10.00
C PHE A 29 -10.10 10.85 -8.72
N ALA A 30 -9.16 11.75 -8.39
CA ALA A 30 -9.33 12.75 -7.35
C ALA A 30 -9.22 14.17 -7.93
N LEU A 31 -9.76 15.15 -7.24
CA LEU A 31 -9.68 16.56 -7.67
C LEU A 31 -8.41 17.26 -7.19
N THR A 32 -7.67 16.65 -6.26
CA THR A 32 -6.45 17.21 -5.69
C THR A 32 -5.28 16.28 -5.88
N ALA A 33 -4.14 16.81 -6.33
CA ALA A 33 -2.89 16.05 -6.43
C ALA A 33 -2.34 15.63 -5.06
N LYS A 34 -2.82 16.22 -3.95
CA LYS A 34 -2.40 15.83 -2.58
C LYS A 34 -2.68 14.35 -2.28
N VAL A 35 -3.66 13.74 -2.93
CA VAL A 35 -3.91 12.29 -2.81
C VAL A 35 -2.71 11.43 -3.26
N GLN A 36 -1.81 12.01 -4.06
CA GLN A 36 -0.57 11.40 -4.52
C GLN A 36 0.58 11.57 -3.54
N SER A 37 0.46 12.43 -2.52
CA SER A 37 1.55 12.61 -1.57
C SER A 37 1.72 11.35 -0.75
N VAL A 38 2.88 10.72 -0.93
CA VAL A 38 3.36 9.63 -0.08
C VAL A 38 4.16 10.29 1.03
N ASP A 39 3.78 10.07 2.28
CA ASP A 39 4.54 10.59 3.40
C ASP A 39 5.96 9.97 3.43
N ALA A 40 6.87 10.61 4.14
CA ALA A 40 8.27 10.20 4.16
C ALA A 40 8.46 8.78 4.72
N LEU A 41 7.65 8.34 5.70
CA LEU A 41 7.74 6.99 6.24
C LEU A 41 7.32 5.95 5.20
N SER A 42 6.20 6.18 4.51
CA SER A 42 5.75 5.31 3.42
C SER A 42 6.80 5.18 2.30
N GLN A 43 7.50 6.26 1.94
CA GLN A 43 8.59 6.18 0.95
C GLN A 43 9.78 5.35 1.43
N ILE A 44 10.10 5.40 2.72
CA ILE A 44 11.17 4.61 3.34
C ILE A 44 10.76 3.12 3.39
N GLU A 45 9.53 2.84 3.79
CA GLU A 45 8.94 1.49 3.81
C GLU A 45 8.94 0.88 2.40
N GLU A 46 8.55 1.63 1.36
CA GLU A 46 8.56 1.14 -0.03
C GLU A 46 9.96 0.73 -0.50
N ARG A 47 11.01 1.46 -0.10
CA ARG A 47 12.41 1.08 -0.42
C ARG A 47 12.82 -0.19 0.33
N LEU A 48 12.44 -0.31 1.60
CA LEU A 48 12.73 -1.48 2.42
C LEU A 48 12.05 -2.73 1.85
N LEU A 49 10.77 -2.60 1.48
CA LEU A 49 9.98 -3.66 0.85
C LEU A 49 10.52 -4.02 -0.54
N GLY A 50 10.92 -3.03 -1.32
CA GLY A 50 11.55 -3.23 -2.62
C GLY A 50 12.79 -4.13 -2.53
N ALA A 51 13.71 -3.81 -1.61
CA ALA A 51 14.91 -4.61 -1.40
C ALA A 51 14.60 -6.03 -0.90
N PHE A 52 13.62 -6.19 -0.02
CA PHE A 52 13.20 -7.50 0.47
C PHE A 52 12.63 -8.38 -0.66
N ASN A 53 11.79 -7.80 -1.53
CA ASN A 53 11.15 -8.50 -2.64
C ASN A 53 12.12 -8.91 -3.77
N GLU A 54 13.35 -8.38 -3.80
CA GLU A 54 14.40 -8.90 -4.70
C GLU A 54 14.77 -10.35 -4.35
N PHE A 55 14.61 -10.74 -3.07
CA PHE A 55 14.89 -12.08 -2.55
C PHE A 55 13.61 -12.91 -2.34
N ASP A 56 12.46 -12.29 -2.13
CA ASP A 56 11.14 -12.95 -2.08
C ASP A 56 10.44 -12.94 -3.46
N GLN A 57 11.04 -13.62 -4.44
CA GLN A 57 10.51 -13.66 -5.82
C GLN A 57 9.14 -14.35 -5.93
N GLU A 58 8.85 -15.26 -5.00
CA GLU A 58 7.59 -16.00 -4.94
C GLU A 58 6.49 -15.23 -4.20
N GLY A 59 6.84 -14.15 -3.48
CA GLY A 59 5.90 -13.34 -2.71
C GLY A 59 5.31 -14.08 -1.52
N ASN A 60 6.08 -14.98 -0.90
CA ASN A 60 5.65 -15.81 0.22
C ASN A 60 5.72 -15.06 1.57
N GLY A 61 6.31 -13.85 1.58
CA GLY A 61 6.44 -13.00 2.77
C GLY A 61 7.63 -13.35 3.67
N PHE A 62 8.56 -14.19 3.20
CA PHE A 62 9.77 -14.57 3.93
C PHE A 62 10.93 -14.85 2.99
N ILE A 63 12.16 -14.75 3.51
CA ILE A 63 13.41 -15.06 2.80
C ILE A 63 14.32 -15.95 3.65
N SER A 64 15.30 -16.61 3.02
CA SER A 64 16.36 -17.31 3.75
C SER A 64 17.27 -16.34 4.50
N SER A 65 17.61 -16.69 5.75
CA SER A 65 18.58 -15.97 6.60
C SER A 65 19.98 -15.85 5.98
N GLU A 66 20.30 -16.65 4.97
CA GLU A 66 21.53 -16.57 4.19
C GLU A 66 21.60 -15.32 3.29
N HIS A 67 20.44 -14.79 2.87
CA HIS A 67 20.36 -13.59 2.03
C HIS A 67 20.47 -12.28 2.81
N LEU A 68 20.34 -12.33 4.14
CA LEU A 68 20.38 -11.15 5.01
C LEU A 68 21.58 -10.22 4.77
N PRO A 69 22.84 -10.71 4.60
CA PRO A 69 23.98 -9.82 4.36
C PRO A 69 23.85 -9.03 3.06
N THR A 70 23.42 -9.69 1.98
CA THR A 70 23.24 -9.05 0.67
C THR A 70 22.06 -8.09 0.68
N LEU A 71 20.97 -8.46 1.35
CA LEU A 71 19.80 -7.59 1.54
C LEU A 71 20.17 -6.30 2.30
N VAL A 72 20.92 -6.41 3.40
CA VAL A 72 21.38 -5.23 4.16
C VAL A 72 22.32 -4.37 3.31
N ALA A 73 23.20 -4.97 2.51
CA ALA A 73 24.08 -4.24 1.60
C ALA A 73 23.31 -3.47 0.51
N ALA A 74 22.12 -3.93 0.11
CA ALA A 74 21.23 -3.23 -0.81
C ALA A 74 20.51 -2.02 -0.17
N LEU A 75 20.66 -1.81 1.14
CA LEU A 75 20.00 -0.76 1.93
C LEU A 75 21.01 0.23 2.53
N PRO A 76 21.77 1.00 1.71
CA PRO A 76 22.89 1.82 2.19
C PRO A 76 22.49 3.00 3.11
N GLN A 77 21.20 3.33 3.18
CA GLN A 77 20.66 4.37 4.07
C GLN A 77 20.32 3.85 5.47
N TRP A 78 20.32 2.52 5.67
CA TRP A 78 20.08 1.89 6.97
C TRP A 78 21.40 1.67 7.72
N GLN A 79 21.37 1.83 9.04
CA GLN A 79 22.50 1.62 9.94
C GLN A 79 22.18 0.53 10.96
N PRO A 80 21.96 -0.73 10.52
CA PRO A 80 21.64 -1.82 11.43
C PRO A 80 22.88 -2.28 12.23
N PRO A 81 22.68 -3.05 13.32
CA PRO A 81 23.78 -3.71 14.03
C PRO A 81 24.51 -4.73 13.13
N PRO A 82 25.65 -5.27 13.59
CA PRO A 82 26.34 -6.35 12.88
C PRO A 82 25.40 -7.49 12.49
N ILE A 83 25.66 -8.14 11.34
CA ILE A 83 24.77 -9.14 10.75
C ILE A 83 24.42 -10.28 11.73
N ASP A 84 25.37 -10.72 12.55
CA ASP A 84 25.12 -11.80 13.52
C ASP A 84 24.13 -11.37 14.62
N GLU A 85 24.25 -10.13 15.10
CA GLU A 85 23.30 -9.55 16.05
C GLU A 85 21.93 -9.30 15.41
N LEU A 86 21.92 -8.84 14.15
CA LEU A 86 20.69 -8.63 13.41
C LEU A 86 19.95 -9.96 13.17
N ARG A 87 20.68 -11.02 12.82
CA ARG A 87 20.12 -12.36 12.64
C ARG A 87 19.51 -12.87 13.95
N ALA A 88 20.20 -12.71 15.08
CA ALA A 88 19.67 -13.10 16.37
C ALA A 88 18.37 -12.36 16.75
N LYS A 89 18.17 -11.12 16.25
CA LYS A 89 16.92 -10.36 16.43
C LYS A 89 15.81 -10.82 15.49
N LEU A 90 16.14 -11.14 14.25
CA LEU A 90 15.17 -11.46 13.21
C LEU A 90 14.70 -12.92 13.23
N ASP A 91 15.59 -13.82 13.65
CA ASP A 91 15.37 -15.27 13.71
C ASP A 91 15.84 -15.83 15.07
N PRO A 92 15.19 -15.43 16.19
CA PRO A 92 15.58 -15.88 17.52
C PRO A 92 15.40 -17.39 17.72
N ASP A 93 14.50 -18.00 16.95
CA ASP A 93 14.17 -19.42 17.03
C ASP A 93 15.06 -20.30 16.13
N GLY A 94 15.96 -19.69 15.34
CA GLY A 94 16.90 -20.42 14.47
C GLY A 94 16.22 -21.17 13.32
N THR A 95 15.06 -20.67 12.86
CA THR A 95 14.29 -21.23 11.75
C THR A 95 15.00 -21.11 10.40
N SER A 96 16.06 -20.30 10.33
CA SER A 96 16.76 -19.89 9.11
C SER A 96 15.88 -19.11 8.13
N LEU A 97 14.74 -18.58 8.61
CA LEU A 97 13.82 -17.78 7.83
C LEU A 97 13.66 -16.39 8.45
N ILE A 98 13.57 -15.39 7.59
CA ILE A 98 13.29 -14.00 7.96
C ILE A 98 11.94 -13.61 7.38
N VAL A 99 10.97 -13.38 8.24
CA VAL A 99 9.62 -12.94 7.87
C VAL A 99 9.58 -11.43 7.67
N TRP A 100 8.87 -10.96 6.64
CA TRP A 100 8.74 -9.55 6.29
C TRP A 100 8.33 -8.68 7.48
N ASP A 101 7.28 -9.07 8.23
CA ASP A 101 6.77 -8.25 9.34
C ASP A 101 7.84 -8.02 10.43
N SER A 102 8.61 -9.06 10.76
CA SER A 102 9.74 -8.98 11.71
C SER A 102 10.86 -8.10 11.15
N PHE A 103 11.24 -8.33 9.88
CA PHE A 103 12.26 -7.53 9.20
C PHE A 103 11.90 -6.05 9.15
N HIS A 104 10.69 -5.72 8.73
CA HIS A 104 10.16 -4.37 8.68
C HIS A 104 10.24 -3.68 10.06
N GLN A 105 9.73 -4.34 11.10
CA GLN A 105 9.71 -3.78 12.45
C GLN A 105 11.12 -3.54 13.01
N VAL A 106 12.05 -4.48 12.78
CA VAL A 106 13.43 -4.36 13.27
C VAL A 106 14.23 -3.33 12.47
N MET A 107 14.03 -3.23 11.16
CA MET A 107 14.84 -2.38 10.28
C MET A 107 14.39 -0.92 10.25
N MET A 108 13.11 -0.62 10.41
CA MET A 108 12.60 0.76 10.35
C MET A 108 13.32 1.72 11.33
N PRO A 109 13.56 1.36 12.61
CA PRO A 109 14.32 2.20 13.54
C PRO A 109 15.79 2.44 13.16
N TYR A 110 16.37 1.64 12.25
CA TYR A 110 17.74 1.80 11.79
C TYR A 110 17.88 2.73 10.58
N HIS A 111 16.79 3.27 10.05
CA HIS A 111 16.84 4.35 9.06
C HIS A 111 16.79 5.71 9.77
N PRO A 112 17.80 6.61 9.62
CA PRO A 112 17.91 7.85 10.39
C PRO A 112 16.63 8.71 10.36
N ALA A 113 16.10 8.97 9.15
CA ALA A 113 14.89 9.77 9.01
C ALA A 113 13.63 9.07 9.55
N ALA A 114 13.58 7.73 9.49
CA ALA A 114 12.43 7.01 10.04
C ALA A 114 12.48 7.02 11.56
N ALA A 115 13.67 6.85 12.14
CA ALA A 115 13.89 6.95 13.59
C ALA A 115 13.46 8.32 14.13
N GLU A 116 13.82 9.41 13.44
CA GLU A 116 13.37 10.76 13.83
C GLU A 116 11.84 10.91 13.74
N LEU A 117 11.24 10.47 12.62
CA LEU A 117 9.79 10.57 12.40
C LEU A 117 8.99 9.73 13.40
N LEU A 118 9.39 8.50 13.67
CA LEU A 118 8.74 7.61 14.64
C LEU A 118 8.82 8.13 16.08
N ASN A 119 9.87 8.88 16.41
CA ASN A 119 10.05 9.51 17.73
C ASN A 119 9.42 10.91 17.83
N SER A 120 8.98 11.50 16.72
CA SER A 120 8.38 12.84 16.70
C SER A 120 6.91 12.82 17.13
N ALA A 121 6.47 13.88 17.83
CA ALA A 121 5.05 14.07 18.18
C ALA A 121 4.15 14.18 16.94
N GLU A 122 4.69 14.67 15.81
CA GLU A 122 4.01 14.71 14.52
C GLU A 122 3.85 13.30 13.91
N GLY A 123 4.82 12.39 14.06
CA GLY A 123 4.68 10.98 13.65
C GLY A 123 3.65 10.21 14.48
N GLN A 124 3.44 10.60 15.75
CA GLN A 124 2.40 10.03 16.62
C GLN A 124 1.01 10.63 16.34
N LEU A 125 0.91 11.86 15.84
CA LEU A 125 -0.35 12.54 15.50
C LEU A 125 -0.77 12.39 14.02
N ALA A 126 0.18 12.17 13.11
CA ALA A 126 -0.07 11.84 11.70
C ALA A 126 -0.71 10.44 11.51
N ALA A 127 -0.92 9.70 12.59
CA ALA A 127 -1.51 8.38 12.62
C ALA A 127 -3.04 8.35 12.39
N ALA A 128 -3.74 9.48 12.44
CA ALA A 128 -5.16 9.51 12.12
C ALA A 128 -5.33 9.46 10.59
N PRO A 129 -5.87 8.37 10.02
CA PRO A 129 -6.06 8.30 8.58
C PRO A 129 -6.98 9.45 8.14
N THR A 130 -6.52 10.22 7.16
CA THR A 130 -7.34 11.26 6.56
C THR A 130 -8.21 10.65 5.48
N ALA A 131 -9.50 10.98 5.51
CA ALA A 131 -10.42 10.53 4.47
C ALA A 131 -9.99 11.13 3.12
N ILE A 132 -9.89 10.27 2.12
CA ILE A 132 -9.55 10.59 0.75
C ILE A 132 -10.85 10.60 -0.06
N GLU A 133 -11.13 11.74 -0.69
CA GLU A 133 -12.26 11.86 -1.61
C GLU A 133 -11.84 11.46 -3.02
N LEU A 134 -12.50 10.44 -3.56
CA LEU A 134 -12.33 9.95 -4.92
C LEU A 134 -13.66 10.01 -5.69
N TYR A 135 -13.54 9.93 -7.01
CA TYR A 135 -14.65 9.93 -7.94
C TYR A 135 -14.51 8.77 -8.91
N HIS A 136 -15.54 7.93 -8.98
CA HIS A 136 -15.62 6.82 -9.93
C HIS A 136 -16.60 7.15 -11.04
N TYR A 137 -16.10 7.17 -12.28
CA TYR A 137 -16.88 7.36 -13.49
C TYR A 137 -16.90 6.07 -14.30
N ASN A 138 -18.07 5.45 -14.41
CA ASN A 138 -18.23 4.17 -15.10
C ASN A 138 -18.74 4.28 -16.54
N GLY A 139 -18.91 5.49 -17.09
CA GLY A 139 -19.36 5.67 -18.48
C GLY A 139 -20.80 5.21 -18.79
N LEU A 140 -21.54 4.66 -17.81
CA LEU A 140 -22.92 4.22 -17.98
C LEU A 140 -23.88 5.40 -17.82
N GLY A 141 -24.27 6.00 -18.94
CA GLY A 141 -25.20 7.14 -18.94
C GLY A 141 -25.81 7.52 -20.30
N ALA A 142 -25.48 6.82 -21.38
CA ALA A 142 -26.02 7.10 -22.71
C ALA A 142 -27.24 6.20 -23.00
N LYS A 143 -28.45 6.74 -22.74
CA LYS A 143 -29.80 6.18 -23.00
C LYS A 143 -30.19 4.95 -22.14
N GLY A 144 -31.43 4.95 -21.62
CA GLY A 144 -32.03 3.78 -20.92
C GLY A 144 -31.71 3.62 -19.43
N HIS A 145 -31.02 4.58 -18.81
CA HIS A 145 -30.56 4.48 -17.42
C HIS A 145 -30.89 5.72 -16.58
N ALA A 146 -32.17 6.14 -16.55
CA ALA A 146 -32.63 7.34 -15.85
C ALA A 146 -32.26 7.43 -14.35
N HIS A 147 -31.91 6.31 -13.71
CA HIS A 147 -31.52 6.23 -12.30
C HIS A 147 -30.07 5.80 -12.05
N LYS A 148 -29.25 5.57 -13.09
CA LYS A 148 -27.82 5.26 -12.92
C LYS A 148 -27.03 6.55 -13.15
N ARG A 149 -26.51 7.16 -12.08
CA ARG A 149 -25.50 8.21 -12.28
C ARG A 149 -24.21 7.54 -12.74
N ALA A 150 -23.61 8.05 -13.81
CA ALA A 150 -22.34 7.55 -14.32
C ALA A 150 -21.17 7.87 -13.37
N LEU A 151 -21.33 8.93 -12.56
CA LEU A 151 -20.35 9.42 -11.59
C LEU A 151 -20.79 9.09 -10.16
N ARG A 152 -19.85 8.66 -9.32
CA ARG A 152 -20.00 8.41 -7.88
C ARG A 152 -18.86 9.05 -7.11
N LYS A 153 -19.19 9.73 -6.02
CA LYS A 153 -18.21 10.08 -4.99
C LYS A 153 -17.96 8.85 -4.11
N VAL A 154 -16.70 8.62 -3.78
CA VAL A 154 -16.20 7.50 -2.98
C VAL A 154 -15.26 8.07 -1.93
N ASP A 155 -15.59 7.88 -0.65
CA ASP A 155 -14.72 8.28 0.45
C ASP A 155 -13.93 7.06 0.92
N VAL A 156 -12.60 7.21 0.98
CA VAL A 156 -11.65 6.15 1.33
C VAL A 156 -10.93 6.55 2.61
N LEU A 157 -10.97 5.70 3.63
CA LEU A 157 -10.21 5.85 4.86
C LEU A 157 -9.14 4.75 4.92
N PRO A 158 -7.88 5.04 4.57
CA PRO A 158 -6.80 4.06 4.60
C PRO A 158 -6.54 3.52 6.02
N GLY A 159 -6.08 2.27 6.14
CA GLY A 159 -5.65 1.68 7.42
C GLY A 159 -6.73 1.51 8.50
N ALA A 160 -7.98 1.89 8.24
CA ALA A 160 -9.06 1.86 9.22
C ALA A 160 -9.90 0.58 9.19
N ARG A 161 -9.60 -0.35 8.27
CA ARG A 161 -10.43 -1.54 8.07
C ARG A 161 -10.11 -2.62 9.12
N PRO A 162 -11.12 -3.11 9.88
CA PRO A 162 -10.91 -4.22 10.79
C PRO A 162 -10.68 -5.55 10.04
N PRO A 163 -10.09 -6.57 10.68
CA PRO A 163 -9.99 -7.91 10.11
C PRO A 163 -11.36 -8.43 9.67
N GLY A 164 -11.43 -9.02 8.49
CA GLY A 164 -12.69 -9.44 7.89
C GLY A 164 -12.51 -10.21 6.57
N PRO A 165 -13.61 -10.56 5.89
CA PRO A 165 -13.54 -11.29 4.62
C PRO A 165 -12.74 -10.49 3.57
N PRO A 166 -12.15 -11.10 2.54
CA PRO A 166 -11.44 -10.36 1.49
C PRO A 166 -12.30 -9.28 0.83
N LEU A 167 -11.69 -8.15 0.45
CA LEU A 167 -12.40 -7.11 -0.32
C LEU A 167 -12.77 -7.64 -1.71
N SER A 168 -13.84 -7.08 -2.26
CA SER A 168 -14.30 -7.35 -3.63
C SER A 168 -14.65 -6.04 -4.34
N GLY A 169 -14.84 -6.13 -5.67
CA GLY A 169 -15.25 -5.00 -6.49
C GLY A 169 -14.28 -3.82 -6.43
N LEU A 170 -14.84 -2.60 -6.43
CA LEU A 170 -14.06 -1.35 -6.39
C LEU A 170 -13.18 -1.26 -5.14
N ALA A 171 -13.64 -1.74 -3.98
CA ALA A 171 -12.87 -1.68 -2.75
C ALA A 171 -11.60 -2.54 -2.83
N ALA A 172 -11.66 -3.71 -3.47
CA ALA A 172 -10.48 -4.55 -3.72
C ALA A 172 -9.45 -3.83 -4.60
N ILE A 173 -9.91 -3.12 -5.64
CA ILE A 173 -9.03 -2.34 -6.52
C ILE A 173 -8.40 -1.17 -5.74
N ILE A 174 -9.18 -0.43 -4.96
CA ILE A 174 -8.69 0.66 -4.10
C ILE A 174 -7.62 0.15 -3.11
N SER A 175 -7.79 -1.06 -2.58
CA SER A 175 -6.84 -1.67 -1.65
C SER A 175 -5.46 -1.99 -2.26
N THR A 176 -5.34 -1.99 -3.59
CA THR A 176 -4.04 -2.15 -4.25
C THR A 176 -3.13 -0.94 -4.06
N ARG A 177 -3.71 0.24 -3.75
CA ARG A 177 -3.01 1.49 -3.49
C ARG A 177 -3.04 1.87 -2.01
N TRP A 178 -4.21 1.85 -1.38
CA TRP A 178 -4.34 2.22 0.04
C TRP A 178 -4.57 0.97 0.86
N LYS A 179 -3.61 0.63 1.74
CA LYS A 179 -3.68 -0.56 2.58
C LYS A 179 -4.89 -0.51 3.51
N ASP A 180 -5.56 -1.65 3.66
CA ASP A 180 -6.70 -1.88 4.55
C ASP A 180 -7.73 -0.73 4.60
N PRO A 181 -8.31 -0.34 3.44
CA PRO A 181 -9.16 0.84 3.37
C PRO A 181 -10.60 0.52 3.79
N VAL A 182 -11.24 1.45 4.49
CA VAL A 182 -12.71 1.53 4.55
C VAL A 182 -13.17 2.37 3.39
N VAL A 183 -14.01 1.80 2.52
CA VAL A 183 -14.52 2.47 1.32
C VAL A 183 -16.02 2.68 1.48
N THR A 184 -16.46 3.94 1.39
CA THR A 184 -17.86 4.33 1.46
C THR A 184 -18.25 5.12 0.21
N HIS A 185 -19.53 5.08 -0.17
CA HIS A 185 -20.03 5.75 -1.36
C HIS A 185 -21.50 6.13 -1.18
N GLU A 186 -21.94 7.16 -1.90
CA GLU A 186 -23.35 7.53 -1.94
C GLU A 186 -24.15 6.61 -2.88
N GLY A 187 -25.30 6.12 -2.41
CA GLY A 187 -26.22 5.32 -3.22
C GLY A 187 -25.76 3.87 -3.44
N PRO A 188 -26.26 3.17 -4.48
CA PRO A 188 -25.92 1.77 -4.72
C PRO A 188 -24.44 1.59 -5.07
N PRO A 189 -23.85 0.40 -4.81
CA PRO A 189 -22.44 0.11 -5.07
C PRO A 189 -21.97 0.55 -6.46
N PRO A 190 -20.84 1.27 -6.57
CA PRO A 190 -20.26 1.64 -7.85
C PRO A 190 -19.93 0.38 -8.65
N SER A 191 -20.58 0.21 -9.81
CA SER A 191 -20.33 -0.94 -10.67
C SER A 191 -19.06 -0.73 -11.46
N ILE A 192 -18.10 -1.63 -11.27
CA ILE A 192 -16.92 -1.80 -12.13
C ILE A 192 -17.17 -2.85 -13.25
N ASN A 193 -18.34 -3.49 -13.23
CA ASN A 193 -18.82 -4.49 -14.20
C ASN A 193 -20.03 -3.98 -14.98
#